data_AF-A0A6S6S321-F1
#
_entry.id   AF-A0A6S6S321-F1
#
_cell.length_a   1.000
_cell.length_b   1.000
_cell.length_c   1.000
_cell.angle_alpha   90.00
_cell.angle_beta   90.00
_cell.angle_gamma   90.00
#
_symmetry.space_group_name_H-M   'P 1'
#
loop_
_entity.id
_entity.type
_entity.pdbx_description
1 polymer ?
#
loop_
_entity_poly.entity_id
_entity_poly.type
_entity_poly.pdbx_seq_one_letter_code
_entity_poly.pdbx_strand_id
1 'polypeptide(L)'
;MPLTALKAYNPNLKHNITSPAGPYTIMLPTDKADLLKDALSDQDVLNSIRLAVAKNNKQILARQRTITNYKVKRGDSLSIIAKRFNTTTDKLKSLNGMKTDNLRIGQTLKISGKNSYRAPTMIAKNSTSSGKKGKVNIKTYKVRQGDSYYSIAKRHGIDLKDLMNWNSSVRIADLKPDITLTIHL
;
A
#
# COMPACT_ATOMS: atom_id res chain seq x y z
N MET A 1 -10.69 33.29 14.23
CA MET A 1 -9.57 32.95 15.15
C MET A 1 -8.36 32.52 14.32
N PRO A 2 -7.12 32.86 14.70
CA PRO A 2 -5.94 32.45 13.94
C PRO A 2 -5.67 30.96 14.11
N LEU A 3 -5.11 30.33 13.05
CA LEU A 3 -4.75 28.90 13.05
C LEU A 3 -3.79 28.54 14.21
N THR A 4 -2.91 29.46 14.58
CA THR A 4 -1.95 29.29 15.68
C THR A 4 -2.65 29.08 17.02
N ALA A 5 -3.72 29.86 17.28
CA ALA A 5 -4.51 29.71 18.50
C ALA A 5 -5.27 28.38 18.50
N LEU A 6 -5.90 28.01 17.38
CA LEU A 6 -6.59 26.71 17.26
C LEU A 6 -5.63 25.54 17.54
N LYS A 7 -4.42 25.60 16.99
CA LYS A 7 -3.37 24.60 17.28
C LYS A 7 -2.93 24.63 18.75
N ALA A 8 -2.85 25.80 19.37
CA ALA A 8 -2.47 25.94 20.78
C ALA A 8 -3.47 25.24 21.72
N TYR A 9 -4.77 25.37 21.47
CA TYR A 9 -5.83 24.68 22.22
C TYR A 9 -5.83 23.15 22.00
N ASN A 10 -5.26 22.67 20.89
CA ASN A 10 -5.28 21.26 20.50
C ASN A 10 -3.87 20.66 20.40
N PRO A 11 -3.08 20.66 21.49
CA PRO A 11 -1.71 20.16 21.45
C PRO A 11 -1.63 18.65 21.22
N ASN A 12 -2.64 17.90 21.68
CA ASN A 12 -2.79 16.47 21.42
C ASN A 12 -2.83 16.13 19.92
N LEU A 13 -3.38 17.03 19.08
CA LEU A 13 -3.48 16.85 17.62
C LEU A 13 -2.20 17.25 16.86
N LYS A 14 -1.18 17.80 17.53
CA LYS A 14 0.06 18.26 16.87
C LYS A 14 1.07 17.15 16.58
N HIS A 15 0.99 16.04 17.31
CA HIS A 15 1.97 14.97 17.27
C HIS A 15 1.28 13.66 16.84
N ASN A 16 2.03 12.70 16.29
CA ASN A 16 1.54 11.36 15.90
C ASN A 16 1.15 10.49 17.12
N ILE A 17 0.49 11.08 18.11
CA ILE A 17 0.15 10.49 19.41
C ILE A 17 -1.36 10.35 19.61
N THR A 18 -2.17 10.78 18.64
CA THR A 18 -3.62 10.56 18.64
C THR A 18 -3.96 9.11 18.31
N SER A 19 -4.85 8.51 19.11
CA SER A 19 -5.37 7.16 18.91
C SER A 19 -5.96 7.00 17.50
N PRO A 20 -5.62 5.94 16.73
CA PRO A 20 -6.12 5.75 15.37
C PRO A 20 -7.63 5.47 15.30
N ALA A 21 -8.26 5.02 16.39
CA ALA A 21 -9.64 4.53 16.42
C ALA A 21 -10.68 5.61 16.81
N GLY A 22 -10.26 6.81 17.22
CA GLY A 22 -11.17 7.87 17.67
C GLY A 22 -11.93 7.52 18.96
N PRO A 23 -12.87 8.38 19.41
CA PRO A 23 -13.26 9.67 18.82
C PRO A 23 -12.19 10.76 19.00
N TYR A 24 -12.17 11.75 18.10
CA TYR A 24 -11.30 12.92 18.19
C TYR A 24 -12.12 14.15 18.60
N THR A 25 -11.67 14.86 19.63
CA THR A 25 -12.29 16.09 20.09
C THR A 25 -11.38 17.27 19.79
N ILE A 26 -11.97 18.37 19.29
CA ILE A 26 -11.29 19.65 19.10
C ILE A 26 -11.72 20.58 20.24
N MET A 27 -10.76 21.11 20.99
CA MET A 27 -10.97 22.14 22.00
C MET A 27 -10.99 23.52 21.34
N LEU A 28 -12.04 24.30 21.61
CA LEU A 28 -12.22 25.66 21.11
C LEU A 28 -12.78 26.58 22.21
N PRO A 29 -12.53 27.90 22.10
CA PRO A 29 -13.28 28.90 22.85
C PRO A 29 -14.79 28.74 22.64
N THR A 30 -15.57 28.89 23.71
CA THR A 30 -17.02 28.67 23.70
C THR A 30 -17.75 29.62 22.74
N ASP A 31 -17.30 30.86 22.63
CA ASP A 31 -17.82 31.90 21.72
C ASP A 31 -17.58 31.61 20.23
N LYS A 32 -16.79 30.59 19.90
CA LYS A 32 -16.50 30.16 18.51
C LYS A 32 -17.02 28.76 18.20
N ALA A 33 -17.55 28.05 19.19
CA ALA A 33 -18.00 26.67 19.02
C ALA A 33 -19.17 26.58 18.02
N ASP A 34 -20.16 27.46 18.15
CA ASP A 34 -21.36 27.41 17.31
C ASP A 34 -21.05 27.86 15.87
N LEU A 35 -20.25 28.91 15.71
CA LEU A 35 -19.74 29.32 14.40
C LEU A 35 -19.01 28.18 13.66
N LEU A 36 -18.24 27.36 14.39
CA LEU A 36 -17.58 26.19 13.79
C LEU A 36 -18.59 25.10 13.42
N LYS A 37 -19.59 24.82 14.27
CA LYS A 37 -20.63 23.83 13.97
C LYS A 37 -21.43 24.23 12.73
N ASP A 38 -21.78 25.49 12.60
CA ASP A 38 -22.51 26.02 11.45
C ASP A 38 -21.67 25.89 10.17
N ALA A 39 -20.40 26.28 10.23
CA ALA A 39 -19.47 26.13 9.11
C ALA A 39 -19.25 24.67 8.69
N LEU A 40 -19.27 23.72 9.65
CA LEU A 40 -19.17 22.29 9.38
C LEU A 40 -20.48 21.65 8.90
N SER A 41 -21.60 22.38 8.97
CA SER A 41 -22.88 21.91 8.45
C SER A 41 -23.00 22.13 6.94
N ASP A 42 -22.19 23.03 6.37
CA ASP A 42 -22.09 23.27 4.94
C ASP A 42 -21.36 22.10 4.24
N GLN A 43 -22.01 21.51 3.24
CA GLN A 43 -21.49 20.35 2.53
C GLN A 43 -20.29 20.67 1.64
N ASP A 44 -20.20 21.88 1.09
CA ASP A 44 -19.06 22.31 0.27
C ASP A 44 -17.82 22.50 1.14
N VAL A 45 -18.02 23.05 2.34
CA VAL A 45 -16.97 23.14 3.36
C VAL A 45 -16.50 21.74 3.74
N LEU A 46 -17.41 20.80 4.05
CA LEU A 46 -17.03 19.42 4.37
C LEU A 46 -16.27 18.72 3.22
N ASN A 47 -16.68 18.93 1.97
CA ASN A 47 -16.02 18.34 0.81
C ASN A 47 -14.60 18.90 0.61
N SER A 48 -14.42 20.20 0.78
CA SER A 48 -13.11 20.85 0.71
C SER A 48 -12.17 20.33 1.82
N ILE A 49 -12.69 20.16 3.05
CA ILE A 49 -11.94 19.58 4.18
C ILE A 49 -11.53 18.15 3.88
N ARG A 50 -12.46 17.30 3.43
CA ARG A 50 -12.18 15.91 3.05
C ARG A 50 -11.08 15.82 1.98
N LEU A 51 -11.16 16.68 0.95
CA LEU A 51 -10.18 16.72 -0.13
C LEU A 51 -8.80 17.19 0.36
N ALA A 52 -8.76 18.23 1.19
CA ALA A 52 -7.53 18.75 1.79
C ALA A 52 -6.87 17.70 2.70
N VAL A 53 -7.66 17.00 3.53
CA VAL A 53 -7.19 15.89 4.38
C VAL A 53 -6.65 14.74 3.53
N ALA A 54 -7.35 14.33 2.47
CA ALA A 54 -6.88 13.27 1.58
C ALA A 54 -5.55 13.62 0.90
N LYS A 55 -5.40 14.88 0.44
CA LYS A 55 -4.15 15.39 -0.15
C LYS A 55 -3.02 15.39 0.87
N ASN A 56 -3.28 15.85 2.09
CA ASN A 56 -2.29 15.89 3.16
C ASN A 56 -1.87 14.47 3.59
N ASN A 57 -2.81 13.55 3.78
CA ASN A 57 -2.53 12.15 4.10
C ASN A 57 -1.67 11.48 3.01
N LYS A 58 -1.98 11.71 1.73
CA LYS A 58 -1.15 11.23 0.61
C LYS A 58 0.28 11.77 0.66
N GLN A 59 0.46 13.03 1.07
CA GLN A 59 1.78 13.63 1.26
C GLN A 59 2.50 13.08 2.50
N ILE A 60 1.80 12.88 3.62
CA ILE A 60 2.35 12.27 4.84
C ILE A 60 2.83 10.85 4.54
N LEU A 61 2.03 10.04 3.83
CA LEU A 61 2.42 8.69 3.40
C LEU A 61 3.58 8.70 2.40
N ALA A 62 3.69 9.73 1.56
CA ALA A 62 4.85 9.90 0.67
C ALA A 62 6.13 10.31 1.43
N ARG A 63 5.98 11.02 2.57
CA ARG A 63 7.08 11.50 3.41
C ARG A 63 7.48 10.50 4.50
N GLN A 64 6.55 9.67 4.98
CA GLN A 64 6.79 8.57 5.91
C GLN A 64 7.51 7.43 5.21
N ARG A 65 8.81 7.65 5.07
CA ARG A 65 9.79 6.64 4.70
C ARG A 65 10.00 5.73 5.91
N THR A 66 9.15 4.72 6.07
CA THR A 66 9.40 3.67 7.05
C THR A 66 10.65 2.89 6.62
N ILE A 67 11.60 2.75 7.55
CA ILE A 67 12.77 1.91 7.34
C ILE A 67 12.36 0.50 7.72
N THR A 68 12.53 -0.44 6.80
CA THR A 68 12.17 -1.84 7.00
C THR A 68 13.37 -2.73 6.72
N ASN A 69 13.54 -3.78 7.51
CA ASN A 69 14.62 -4.75 7.32
C ASN A 69 14.21 -5.81 6.30
N TYR A 70 15.07 -6.06 5.32
CA TYR A 70 14.90 -7.07 4.27
C TYR A 70 16.08 -8.03 4.27
N LYS A 71 15.79 -9.34 4.30
CA LYS A 71 16.82 -10.37 4.20
C LYS A 71 17.03 -10.75 2.74
N VAL A 72 18.24 -10.55 2.23
CA VAL A 72 18.63 -10.85 0.85
C VAL A 72 18.48 -12.35 0.57
N LYS A 73 17.81 -12.68 -0.53
CA LYS A 73 17.59 -14.06 -0.98
C LYS A 73 18.51 -14.42 -2.15
N ARG A 74 18.66 -15.71 -2.42
CA ARG A 74 19.42 -16.21 -3.58
C ARG A 74 18.80 -15.63 -4.87
N GLY A 75 19.63 -15.01 -5.71
CA GLY A 75 19.20 -14.38 -6.96
C GLY A 75 18.73 -12.92 -6.82
N ASP A 76 18.71 -12.36 -5.61
CA ASP A 76 18.50 -10.91 -5.46
C ASP A 76 19.76 -10.13 -5.88
N SER A 77 19.54 -9.02 -6.56
CA SER A 77 20.56 -7.99 -6.81
C SER A 77 20.09 -6.65 -6.26
N LEU A 78 21.02 -5.73 -6.02
CA LEU A 78 20.70 -4.42 -5.46
C LEU A 78 19.70 -3.65 -6.35
N SER A 79 19.82 -3.80 -7.68
CA SER A 79 18.92 -3.19 -8.65
C SER A 79 17.52 -3.81 -8.64
N ILE A 80 17.40 -5.14 -8.49
CA ILE A 80 16.11 -5.83 -8.37
C ILE A 80 15.40 -5.42 -7.07
N ILE A 81 16.15 -5.36 -5.96
CA ILE A 81 15.62 -4.91 -4.67
C ILE A 81 15.18 -3.43 -4.77
N ALA A 82 16.03 -2.56 -5.33
CA ALA A 82 15.72 -1.14 -5.51
C ALA A 82 14.40 -0.93 -6.27
N LYS A 83 14.24 -1.62 -7.42
CA LYS A 83 13.02 -1.58 -8.22
C LYS A 83 11.81 -2.10 -7.45
N ARG A 84 11.94 -3.23 -6.75
CA ARG A 84 10.85 -3.83 -5.96
C ARG A 84 10.32 -2.88 -4.88
N PHE A 85 11.23 -2.16 -4.23
CA PHE A 85 10.89 -1.25 -3.14
C PHE A 85 10.67 0.21 -3.58
N ASN A 86 10.73 0.46 -4.88
CA ASN A 86 10.60 1.79 -5.48
C ASN A 86 11.57 2.80 -4.82
N THR A 87 12.84 2.43 -4.80
CA THR A 87 13.97 3.21 -4.30
C THR A 87 15.13 3.11 -5.29
N THR A 88 16.25 3.77 -5.03
CA THR A 88 17.44 3.70 -5.88
C THR A 88 18.55 2.87 -5.23
N THR A 89 19.44 2.32 -6.05
CA THR A 89 20.63 1.59 -5.57
C THR A 89 21.49 2.47 -4.68
N ASP A 90 21.68 3.74 -5.02
CA ASP A 90 22.45 4.68 -4.21
C ASP A 90 21.76 5.01 -2.88
N LYS A 91 20.43 5.11 -2.88
CA LYS A 91 19.64 5.28 -1.66
C LYS A 91 19.78 4.06 -0.74
N LEU A 92 19.73 2.86 -1.31
CA LEU A 92 19.94 1.61 -0.56
C LEU A 92 21.36 1.52 -0.02
N LYS A 93 22.37 1.88 -0.82
CA LYS A 93 23.78 1.88 -0.41
C LYS A 93 24.04 2.84 0.73
N SER A 94 23.64 4.10 0.57
CA SER A 94 23.79 5.14 1.60
C SER A 94 23.08 4.76 2.90
N LEU A 95 21.87 4.19 2.81
CA LEU A 95 21.11 3.75 3.98
C LEU A 95 21.76 2.57 4.73
N ASN A 96 22.52 1.74 4.02
CA ASN A 96 23.19 0.56 4.58
C ASN A 96 24.71 0.71 4.74
N GLY A 97 25.27 1.92 4.51
CA GLY A 97 26.72 2.15 4.58
C GLY A 97 27.53 1.35 3.55
N MET A 98 26.92 0.94 2.43
CA MET A 98 27.58 0.12 1.41
C MET A 98 28.26 1.00 0.36
N LYS A 99 29.47 0.62 -0.06
CA LYS A 99 30.22 1.30 -1.14
C LYS A 99 30.08 0.60 -2.50
N THR A 100 29.81 -0.70 -2.48
CA THR A 100 29.69 -1.54 -3.67
C THR A 100 28.30 -2.16 -3.77
N ASP A 101 27.98 -2.71 -4.94
CA ASP A 101 26.69 -3.38 -5.18
C ASP A 101 26.72 -4.87 -4.79
N ASN A 102 27.78 -5.32 -4.10
CA ASN A 102 27.93 -6.71 -3.66
C ASN A 102 26.96 -7.02 -2.52
N LEU A 103 26.05 -7.97 -2.78
CA LEU A 103 25.11 -8.49 -1.81
C LEU A 103 25.47 -9.92 -1.41
N ARG A 104 25.42 -10.20 -0.11
CA ARG A 104 25.56 -11.56 0.42
C ARG A 104 24.18 -12.15 0.69
N ILE A 105 23.98 -13.41 0.30
CA ILE A 105 22.74 -14.14 0.62
C ILE A 105 22.59 -14.19 2.15
N GLY A 106 21.40 -13.85 2.65
CA GLY A 106 21.11 -13.79 4.08
C GLY A 106 21.47 -12.46 4.77
N GLN A 107 22.11 -11.53 4.07
CA GLN A 107 22.39 -10.18 4.58
C GLN A 107 21.07 -9.43 4.86
N THR A 108 21.02 -8.72 5.98
CA THR A 108 19.89 -7.83 6.30
C THR A 108 20.18 -6.42 5.79
N LEU A 109 19.29 -5.91 4.95
CA LEU A 109 19.32 -4.55 4.43
C LEU A 109 18.20 -3.72 5.06
N LYS A 110 18.54 -2.52 5.52
CA LYS A 110 17.60 -1.45 5.80
C LYS A 110 17.12 -0.89 4.47
N ILE A 111 15.81 -0.87 4.26
CA ILE A 111 15.19 -0.37 3.04
C ILE A 111 14.29 0.79 3.40
N SER A 112 14.44 1.89 2.66
CA SER A 112 13.58 3.06 2.74
C SER A 112 13.05 3.34 1.34
N GLY A 113 11.78 3.05 1.15
CA GLY A 113 11.12 3.02 -0.16
C GLY A 113 9.62 3.03 -0.02
N LYS A 114 8.93 3.37 -1.12
CA LYS A 114 7.48 3.52 -1.10
C LYS A 114 6.80 2.20 -0.73
N ASN A 115 7.39 1.03 -0.97
CA ASN A 115 6.80 -0.28 -0.64
C ASN A 115 7.41 -0.94 0.62
N SER A 116 8.09 -0.19 1.49
CA SER A 116 8.80 -0.76 2.66
C SER A 116 7.86 -1.43 3.66
N TYR A 117 6.57 -1.06 3.67
CA TYR A 117 5.52 -1.72 4.44
C TYR A 117 5.21 -3.17 4.01
N ARG A 118 5.82 -3.69 2.93
CA ARG A 118 5.71 -5.10 2.51
C ARG A 118 7.00 -5.87 2.79
N ALA A 119 7.57 -5.75 3.98
CA ALA A 119 8.38 -6.86 4.48
C ALA A 119 7.52 -8.12 4.53
N PRO A 120 8.05 -9.30 4.16
CA PRO A 120 7.36 -10.56 4.35
C PRO A 120 7.44 -10.96 5.82
N THR A 121 6.76 -10.23 6.70
CA THR A 121 6.30 -10.75 7.98
C THR A 121 4.90 -11.30 7.73
N MET A 122 4.74 -12.61 7.95
CA MET A 122 3.46 -13.29 7.92
C MET A 122 2.53 -12.67 8.97
N ILE A 123 1.70 -11.70 8.59
CA ILE A 123 0.49 -11.34 9.32
C ILE A 123 -0.62 -11.05 8.31
N ALA A 124 -1.53 -12.03 8.24
CA ALA A 124 -2.96 -11.93 8.04
C ALA A 124 -3.50 -11.02 6.92
N LYS A 125 -4.16 -11.66 5.96
CA LYS A 125 -5.60 -11.45 5.66
C LYS A 125 -6.16 -10.09 6.10
N ASN A 126 -5.84 -9.02 5.38
CA ASN A 126 -6.79 -7.98 4.97
C ASN A 126 -6.03 -6.92 4.19
N SER A 127 -6.01 -7.10 2.88
CA SER A 127 -5.84 -5.97 1.96
C SER A 127 -7.08 -5.95 1.11
N THR A 128 -8.14 -5.43 1.71
CA THR A 128 -9.24 -4.78 1.03
C THR A 128 -8.67 -3.68 0.13
N SER A 129 -8.33 -4.04 -1.10
CA SER A 129 -8.14 -3.10 -2.19
C SER A 129 -9.51 -2.53 -2.57
N SER A 130 -9.95 -1.53 -1.81
CA SER A 130 -11.05 -0.64 -2.21
C SER A 130 -10.55 0.28 -3.33
N GLY A 131 -10.57 -0.27 -4.55
CA GLY A 131 -10.52 0.47 -5.80
C GLY A 131 -11.47 -0.24 -6.77
N LYS A 132 -12.68 0.33 -6.93
CA LYS A 132 -13.84 -0.18 -7.70
C LYS A 132 -14.41 -1.52 -7.22
N LYS A 133 -15.50 -1.44 -6.45
CA LYS A 133 -16.49 -2.53 -6.37
C LYS A 133 -17.20 -2.66 -7.73
N GLY A 134 -16.54 -3.32 -8.67
CA GLY A 134 -17.24 -4.05 -9.72
C GLY A 134 -17.74 -5.36 -9.11
N LYS A 135 -18.97 -5.76 -9.45
CA LYS A 135 -19.51 -7.08 -9.08
C LYS A 135 -18.66 -8.14 -9.80
N VAL A 136 -17.71 -8.73 -9.08
CA VAL A 136 -16.76 -9.70 -9.65
C VAL A 136 -17.50 -10.98 -9.98
N ASN A 137 -17.56 -11.35 -11.26
CA ASN A 137 -18.13 -12.61 -11.68
C ASN A 137 -17.03 -13.67 -11.65
N ILE A 138 -17.13 -14.59 -10.69
CA ILE A 138 -16.20 -15.71 -10.56
C ILE A 138 -16.60 -16.76 -11.60
N LYS A 139 -15.74 -17.00 -12.59
CA LYS A 139 -15.88 -18.12 -13.53
C LYS A 139 -14.74 -19.11 -13.34
N THR A 140 -15.01 -20.38 -13.55
CA THR A 140 -13.98 -21.42 -13.59
C THR A 140 -13.65 -21.72 -15.05
N TYR A 141 -12.36 -21.82 -15.36
CA TYR A 141 -11.86 -22.15 -16.69
C TYR A 141 -11.07 -23.46 -16.64
N LYS A 142 -11.45 -24.41 -17.48
CA LYS A 142 -10.77 -25.70 -17.60
C LYS A 142 -9.66 -25.61 -18.65
N VAL A 143 -8.41 -25.78 -18.21
CA VAL A 143 -7.21 -25.69 -19.05
C VAL A 143 -7.24 -26.75 -20.14
N ARG A 144 -7.06 -26.31 -21.40
CA ARG A 144 -6.98 -27.19 -22.57
C ARG A 144 -5.51 -27.50 -22.89
N GLN A 145 -5.30 -28.59 -23.64
CA GLN A 145 -3.96 -28.95 -24.11
C GLN A 145 -3.37 -27.79 -24.95
N GLY A 146 -2.19 -27.30 -24.56
CA GLY A 146 -1.52 -26.17 -25.21
C GLY A 146 -1.85 -24.78 -24.63
N ASP A 147 -2.74 -24.67 -23.65
CA ASP A 147 -2.96 -23.41 -22.92
C ASP A 147 -1.80 -23.12 -21.94
N SER A 148 -1.51 -21.84 -21.74
CA SER A 148 -0.54 -21.33 -20.77
C SER A 148 -1.18 -20.23 -19.92
N TYR A 149 -0.63 -19.93 -18.75
CA TYR A 149 -1.09 -18.80 -17.93
C TYR A 149 -1.14 -17.48 -18.73
N TYR A 150 -0.17 -17.27 -19.62
CA TYR A 150 -0.13 -16.10 -20.49
C TYR A 150 -1.27 -16.10 -21.52
N SER A 151 -1.51 -17.22 -22.21
CA SER A 151 -2.57 -17.29 -23.24
C SER A 151 -3.97 -17.22 -22.63
N ILE A 152 -4.17 -17.78 -21.44
CA ILE A 152 -5.44 -17.70 -20.70
C ILE A 152 -5.68 -16.28 -20.19
N ALA A 153 -4.70 -15.67 -19.54
CA ALA A 153 -4.80 -14.29 -19.04
C ALA A 153 -5.13 -13.32 -20.19
N LYS A 154 -4.40 -13.43 -21.30
CA LYS A 154 -4.62 -12.60 -22.50
C LYS A 154 -6.00 -12.82 -23.13
N ARG A 155 -6.47 -14.07 -23.22
CA ARG A 155 -7.80 -14.41 -23.78
C ARG A 155 -8.93 -13.82 -22.95
N HIS A 156 -8.75 -13.74 -21.64
CA HIS A 156 -9.77 -13.28 -20.70
C HIS A 156 -9.60 -11.81 -20.26
N GLY A 157 -8.61 -11.10 -20.80
CA GLY A 157 -8.35 -9.70 -20.45
C GLY A 157 -7.90 -9.48 -18.99
N ILE A 158 -7.32 -10.52 -18.38
CA ILE A 158 -6.86 -10.51 -16.98
C ILE A 158 -5.36 -10.24 -16.95
N ASP A 159 -4.88 -9.51 -15.95
CA ASP A 159 -3.43 -9.36 -15.73
C ASP A 159 -2.82 -10.72 -15.34
N LEU A 160 -1.72 -11.09 -15.99
CA LEU A 160 -1.00 -12.34 -15.70
C LEU A 160 -0.71 -12.48 -14.20
N LYS A 161 -0.37 -11.38 -13.54
CA LYS A 161 -0.05 -11.37 -12.11
C LYS A 161 -1.28 -11.70 -11.27
N ASP A 162 -2.44 -11.20 -11.65
CA ASP A 162 -3.70 -11.44 -10.94
C ASP A 162 -4.19 -12.87 -11.13
N LEU A 163 -4.10 -13.40 -12.35
CA LEU A 163 -4.43 -14.81 -12.64
C LEU A 163 -3.56 -15.77 -11.81
N MET A 164 -2.26 -15.50 -11.70
CA MET A 164 -1.36 -16.29 -10.85
C MET A 164 -1.66 -16.14 -9.37
N ASN A 165 -2.04 -14.94 -8.92
CA ASN A 165 -2.37 -14.72 -7.52
C ASN A 165 -3.64 -15.47 -7.11
N TRP A 166 -4.67 -15.50 -7.96
CA TRP A 166 -5.91 -16.26 -7.68
C TRP A 166 -5.68 -17.77 -7.67
N ASN A 167 -4.73 -18.25 -8.47
CA ASN A 167 -4.42 -19.68 -8.63
C ASN A 167 -3.06 -20.04 -8.02
N SER A 168 -2.70 -19.40 -6.90
CA SER A 168 -1.39 -19.58 -6.24
C SER A 168 -1.10 -21.02 -5.80
N SER A 169 -2.12 -21.88 -5.72
CA SER A 169 -2.01 -23.31 -5.42
C SER A 169 -1.60 -24.16 -6.63
N VAL A 170 -1.78 -23.66 -7.86
CA VAL A 170 -1.45 -24.36 -9.09
C VAL A 170 -0.09 -23.87 -9.57
N ARG A 171 0.95 -24.69 -9.40
CA ARG A 171 2.31 -24.33 -9.84
C ARG A 171 2.33 -24.21 -11.37
N ILE A 172 3.10 -23.23 -11.87
CA ILE A 172 3.26 -22.98 -13.31
C ILE A 172 3.79 -24.23 -14.04
N ALA A 173 4.62 -25.03 -13.37
CA ALA A 173 5.18 -26.29 -13.89
C ALA A 173 4.16 -27.45 -13.96
N ASP A 174 3.04 -27.34 -13.24
CA ASP A 174 2.04 -28.39 -13.13
C ASP A 174 0.79 -28.11 -13.97
N LEU A 175 0.86 -27.15 -14.90
CA LEU A 175 -0.26 -26.79 -15.77
C LEU A 175 -0.52 -27.90 -16.80
N LYS A 176 -1.23 -28.94 -16.36
CA LYS A 176 -1.67 -30.06 -17.17
C LYS A 176 -3.07 -29.79 -17.75
N PRO A 177 -3.40 -30.36 -18.92
CA PRO A 177 -4.78 -30.39 -19.39
C PRO A 177 -5.68 -30.98 -18.29
N ASP A 178 -6.91 -30.48 -18.19
CA ASP A 178 -7.94 -30.85 -17.20
C ASP A 178 -7.94 -30.08 -15.87
N ILE A 179 -6.94 -29.23 -15.59
CA ILE A 179 -6.92 -28.39 -14.39
C ILE A 179 -7.93 -27.25 -14.48
N THR A 180 -8.65 -26.98 -13.39
CA THR A 180 -9.55 -25.84 -13.28
C THR A 180 -8.83 -24.65 -12.66
N LEU A 181 -8.87 -23.51 -13.37
CA LEU A 181 -8.39 -22.23 -12.88
C LEU A 181 -9.58 -21.35 -12.53
N THR A 182 -9.49 -20.67 -11.40
CA THR A 182 -10.44 -19.63 -11.03
C THR A 182 -10.06 -18.35 -11.74
N ILE A 183 -10.97 -17.82 -12.54
CA ILE A 183 -10.82 -16.54 -13.22
C ILE A 183 -11.87 -15.55 -12.68
N HIS A 184 -11.42 -14.38 -12.26
CA HIS A 184 -12.31 -13.29 -11.87
C HIS A 184 -12.45 -12.34 -13.07
N LEU A 185 -13.68 -12.11 -13.51
CA LEU A 185 -14.04 -11.24 -14.65
C LEU A 185 -14.88 -10.05 -14.18
#